data_AF-A0AA88YW62-F1
#
_entry.id   AF-A0AA88YW62-F1
#
_cell.length_a   1.000
_cell.length_b   1.000
_cell.length_c   1.000
_cell.angle_alpha   90.00
_cell.angle_beta   90.00
_cell.angle_gamma   90.00
#
_symmetry.space_group_name_H-M   'P 1'
#
loop_
_entity.id
_entity.type
_entity.pdbx_description
1 polymer ?
#
loop_
_entity_poly.entity_id
_entity_poly.type
_entity_poly.pdbx_seq_one_letter_code
_entity_poly.pdbx_strand_id
1 'polypeptide(L)'
;MADNKFEIALYKAYNNIVFGKTMENIRLHMNFKLVNTKKGRLKLTSKPSFERVTIFNEDLVGVKSKKVKLLLNKPIYTGMTVLDLSKMFMYNFHYNCIRKRHGLAAKLLMTDTDSLFYSFEGIDDLYKSMELDIDLYDTSEYPDGHFLKSDRKRKCVLTVSEPVMSFCGIRSKMYSYEINRGKTVQKAKGVTKSVVERCITHQDYLDCLFNKQIERHQMECIRSDKHALYLKSINKITLSPYDNKRWVRASGIDTYAYGDYRINTDS
;
A
#
# COMPACT_ATOMS: atom_id res chain seq x y z
N MET A 1 -9.19 15.58 22.97
CA MET A 1 -8.79 14.81 21.76
C MET A 1 -9.71 15.25 20.64
N ALA A 2 -9.27 15.21 19.39
CA ALA A 2 -10.09 15.62 18.24
C ALA A 2 -11.48 14.93 18.24
N ASP A 3 -12.56 15.71 18.33
CA ASP A 3 -13.93 15.19 18.53
C ASP A 3 -14.65 14.91 17.20
N ASN A 4 -14.11 15.38 16.07
CA ASN A 4 -14.68 15.15 14.75
C ASN A 4 -13.75 14.34 13.82
N LYS A 5 -14.35 13.66 12.83
CA LYS A 5 -13.63 12.82 11.86
C LYS A 5 -12.59 13.60 11.05
N PHE A 6 -12.81 14.89 10.82
CA PHE A 6 -11.90 15.74 10.06
C PHE A 6 -10.59 15.95 10.80
N GLU A 7 -10.64 16.35 12.07
CA GLU A 7 -9.45 16.59 12.88
C GLU A 7 -8.63 15.31 13.07
N ILE A 8 -9.27 14.16 13.30
CA ILE A 8 -8.57 12.86 13.36
C ILE A 8 -7.81 12.60 12.06
N ALA A 9 -8.45 12.82 10.90
CA ALA A 9 -7.81 12.65 9.61
C ALA A 9 -6.67 13.65 9.38
N LEU A 10 -6.83 14.90 9.83
CA LEU A 10 -5.83 15.96 9.71
C LEU A 10 -4.58 15.64 10.54
N TYR A 11 -4.73 15.27 11.81
CA TYR A 11 -3.59 14.90 12.66
C TYR A 11 -2.88 13.65 12.14
N LYS A 12 -3.63 12.67 11.62
CA LYS A 12 -3.03 11.51 10.93
C LYS A 12 -2.22 11.96 9.71
N ALA A 13 -2.72 12.89 8.92
CA ALA A 13 -2.01 13.44 7.77
C ALA A 13 -0.73 14.17 8.19
N TYR A 14 -0.77 15.00 9.24
CA TYR A 14 0.41 15.70 9.75
C TYR A 14 1.54 14.75 10.16
N ASN A 15 1.23 13.70 10.92
CA ASN A 15 2.22 12.69 11.29
C ASN A 15 2.86 12.04 10.04
N ASN A 16 2.04 11.66 9.06
CA ASN A 16 2.52 11.06 7.82
C ASN A 16 3.34 12.03 6.96
N ILE A 17 2.98 13.32 6.93
CA ILE A 17 3.71 14.37 6.19
C ILE A 17 5.09 14.60 6.81
N VAL A 18 5.16 14.72 8.14
CA VAL A 18 6.43 14.91 8.85
C VAL A 18 7.36 13.72 8.60
N PHE A 19 6.84 12.49 8.75
CA PHE A 19 7.58 11.28 8.41
C PHE A 19 8.02 11.26 6.93
N GLY A 20 7.13 11.56 5.99
CA GLY A 20 7.48 11.64 4.56
C GLY A 20 8.56 12.66 4.27
N LYS A 21 8.61 13.76 5.04
CA LYS A 21 9.60 14.82 4.90
C LYS A 21 10.98 14.41 5.40
N THR A 22 11.09 13.56 6.42
CA THR A 22 12.39 13.04 6.88
C THR A 22 13.02 12.13 5.83
N MET A 23 12.21 11.44 5.03
CA MET A 23 12.63 10.52 3.96
C MET A 23 12.73 11.17 2.57
N GLU A 24 12.65 12.50 2.47
CA GLU A 24 12.67 13.21 1.20
C GLU A 24 14.01 13.02 0.46
N ASN A 25 13.97 12.50 -0.76
CA ASN A 25 15.16 12.33 -1.59
C ASN A 25 15.51 13.61 -2.36
N ILE A 26 16.35 14.44 -1.76
CA ILE A 26 16.83 15.70 -2.35
C ILE A 26 17.54 15.49 -3.70
N ARG A 27 18.11 14.31 -3.97
CA ARG A 27 18.80 14.03 -5.23
C ARG A 27 17.85 13.98 -6.43
N LEU A 28 16.56 13.72 -6.19
CA LEU A 28 15.52 13.76 -7.23
C LEU A 28 15.06 15.19 -7.54
N HIS A 29 15.49 16.19 -6.77
CA HIS A 29 15.13 17.59 -7.04
C HIS A 29 15.80 18.08 -8.32
N MET A 30 15.01 18.77 -9.14
CA MET A 30 15.44 19.38 -10.38
C MET A 30 15.11 20.87 -10.37
N ASN A 31 15.85 21.64 -11.14
CA ASN A 31 15.45 22.99 -11.49
C ASN A 31 14.60 22.92 -12.76
N PHE A 32 13.40 23.48 -12.71
CA PHE A 32 12.53 23.61 -13.86
C PHE A 32 12.16 25.08 -14.03
N LYS A 33 12.40 25.64 -15.21
CA LYS A 33 12.07 27.03 -15.52
C LYS A 33 11.22 27.10 -16.77
N LEU A 34 10.13 27.84 -16.69
CA LEU A 34 9.33 28.23 -17.84
C LEU A 34 9.95 29.47 -18.48
N VAL A 35 10.05 29.47 -19.81
CA VAL A 35 10.68 30.53 -20.59
C VAL A 35 9.87 30.81 -21.83
N ASN A 36 9.66 32.09 -22.11
CA ASN A 36 8.94 32.59 -23.29
C ASN A 36 9.78 33.48 -24.21
N THR A 37 11.10 33.56 -23.99
CA THR A 37 12.00 34.35 -24.83
C THR A 37 13.16 33.52 -25.37
N LYS A 38 13.54 33.78 -26.64
CA LYS A 38 14.69 33.13 -27.28
C LYS A 38 15.99 33.34 -26.48
N LYS A 39 16.22 34.57 -25.99
CA LYS A 39 17.40 34.92 -25.18
C LYS A 39 17.42 34.14 -23.85
N GLY A 40 16.27 34.04 -23.17
CA GLY A 40 16.15 33.26 -21.94
C GLY A 40 16.42 31.77 -22.16
N ARG A 41 15.91 31.22 -23.28
CA ARG A 41 16.08 29.80 -23.63
C ARG A 41 17.56 29.48 -23.86
N LEU A 42 18.21 30.25 -24.75
CA LEU A 42 19.64 30.09 -25.04
C LEU A 42 20.49 30.16 -23.77
N LYS A 43 20.22 31.15 -22.89
CA LYS A 43 20.94 31.30 -21.61
C LYS A 43 20.84 30.07 -20.71
N LEU A 44 19.71 29.35 -20.71
CA LEU A 44 19.54 28.16 -19.88
C LEU A 44 20.07 26.89 -20.55
N THR A 45 19.92 26.75 -21.87
CA THR A 45 20.42 25.59 -22.61
C THR A 45 21.94 25.57 -22.75
N SER A 46 22.60 26.73 -22.72
CA SER A 46 24.06 26.81 -22.74
C SER A 46 24.73 26.45 -21.41
N LYS A 47 23.97 26.17 -20.34
CA LYS A 47 24.55 25.79 -19.05
C LYS A 47 24.96 24.31 -19.06
N PRO A 48 26.11 23.93 -18.48
CA PRO A 48 26.51 22.53 -18.33
C PRO A 48 25.51 21.67 -17.53
N SER A 49 24.67 22.29 -16.69
CA SER A 49 23.64 21.59 -15.93
C SER A 49 22.35 21.34 -16.69
N PHE A 50 22.25 21.80 -17.93
CA PHE A 50 21.11 21.54 -18.81
C PHE A 50 20.88 20.03 -18.99
N GLU A 51 19.61 19.61 -19.02
CA GLU A 51 19.25 18.21 -19.23
C GLU A 51 18.28 18.04 -20.39
N ARG A 52 17.16 18.76 -20.37
CA ARG A 52 16.13 18.61 -21.41
C ARG A 52 15.28 19.86 -21.56
N VAL A 53 14.77 20.06 -22.77
CA VAL A 53 13.71 21.01 -23.09
C VAL A 53 12.38 20.28 -23.27
N THR A 54 11.32 20.81 -22.68
CA THR A 54 9.92 20.44 -22.98
C THR A 54 9.25 21.63 -23.65
N ILE A 55 8.83 21.47 -24.90
CA ILE A 55 8.08 22.51 -25.62
C ILE A 55 6.60 22.33 -25.29
N PHE A 56 5.97 23.36 -24.74
CA PHE A 56 4.54 23.34 -24.41
C PHE A 56 3.71 23.92 -25.56
N ASN A 57 4.13 25.06 -26.09
CA ASN A 57 3.62 25.68 -27.31
C ASN A 57 4.71 26.58 -27.94
N GLU A 58 4.36 27.36 -28.94
CA GLU A 58 5.30 28.24 -29.66
C GLU A 58 5.95 29.30 -28.75
N ASP A 59 5.20 29.79 -27.76
CA ASP A 59 5.61 30.87 -26.88
C ASP A 59 6.10 30.40 -25.51
N LEU A 60 5.99 29.11 -25.17
CA LEU A 60 6.29 28.60 -23.84
C LEU A 60 7.09 27.30 -23.88
N VAL A 61 8.27 27.38 -23.27
CA VAL A 61 9.22 26.28 -23.18
C VAL A 61 9.63 26.05 -21.74
N GLY A 62 9.56 24.80 -21.28
CA GLY A 62 10.12 24.36 -20.01
C GLY A 62 11.55 23.86 -20.16
N VAL A 63 12.50 24.42 -19.41
CA VAL A 63 13.88 23.95 -19.37
C VAL A 63 14.14 23.24 -18.04
N LYS A 64 14.47 21.94 -18.14
CA LYS A 64 14.93 21.11 -17.02
C LYS A 64 16.45 21.19 -16.92
N SER A 65 16.94 21.42 -15.71
CA SER A 65 18.37 21.39 -15.39
C SER A 65 18.62 20.66 -14.07
N LYS A 66 19.75 19.97 -13.99
CA LYS A 66 20.23 19.33 -12.76
C LYS A 66 20.54 20.40 -11.70
N LYS A 67 20.34 20.06 -10.43
CA LYS A 67 20.87 20.85 -9.33
C LYS A 67 22.36 20.55 -9.16
N VAL A 68 23.20 21.55 -9.42
CA VAL A 68 24.68 21.42 -9.37
C VAL A 68 25.19 21.27 -7.94
N LYS A 69 24.58 21.99 -6.99
CA LYS A 69 24.88 21.87 -5.57
C LYS A 69 23.64 21.33 -4.86
N LEU A 70 23.84 20.27 -4.07
CA LEU A 70 22.81 19.64 -3.26
C LEU A 70 23.19 19.80 -1.79
N LEU A 71 22.26 20.32 -0.99
CA LEU A 71 22.39 20.33 0.46
C LEU A 71 21.60 19.13 1.00
N LEU A 72 22.29 18.16 1.61
CA LEU A 72 21.65 16.99 2.21
C LEU A 72 21.22 17.31 3.64
N ASN A 73 20.09 18.00 3.80
CA ASN A 73 19.57 18.45 5.09
C ASN A 73 18.32 17.69 5.57
N LYS A 74 18.13 16.45 5.12
CA LYS A 74 17.01 15.61 5.58
C LYS A 74 17.51 14.61 6.62
N PRO A 75 16.82 14.49 7.76
CA PRO A 75 17.17 13.51 8.78
C PRO A 75 16.67 12.12 8.35
N ILE A 76 17.25 11.55 7.28
CA ILE A 76 16.82 10.28 6.69
C ILE A 76 16.90 9.14 7.72
N TYR A 77 17.91 9.19 8.59
CA TYR A 77 18.08 8.22 9.68
C TYR A 77 16.84 8.16 10.59
N THR A 78 16.19 9.29 10.90
CA THR A 78 14.96 9.32 11.69
C THR A 78 13.83 8.55 11.00
N GLY A 79 13.62 8.79 9.71
CA GLY A 79 12.60 8.06 8.94
C GLY A 79 12.91 6.57 8.82
N MET A 80 14.18 6.21 8.64
CA MET A 80 14.63 4.81 8.65
C MET A 80 14.34 4.14 10.00
N THR A 81 14.70 4.77 11.12
CA THR A 81 14.44 4.23 12.48
C THR A 81 12.95 4.03 12.72
N VAL A 82 12.09 4.97 12.31
CA VAL A 82 10.62 4.80 12.45
C VAL A 82 10.12 3.59 11.65
N LEU A 83 10.62 3.36 10.44
CA LEU A 83 10.25 2.18 9.63
C LEU A 83 10.74 0.87 10.26
N ASP A 84 11.96 0.85 10.78
CA ASP A 84 12.54 -0.32 11.41
C ASP A 84 11.79 -0.70 12.69
N LEU A 85 11.49 0.29 13.54
CA LEU A 85 10.67 0.10 14.74
C LEU A 85 9.26 -0.40 14.38
N SER A 86 8.64 0.17 13.34
CA SER A 86 7.31 -0.27 12.88
C SER A 86 7.34 -1.73 12.41
N LYS A 87 8.35 -2.14 11.65
CA LYS A 87 8.51 -3.55 11.23
C LYS A 87 8.80 -4.48 12.41
N MET A 88 9.69 -4.06 13.32
CA MET A 88 10.03 -4.83 14.51
C MET A 88 8.80 -5.08 15.37
N PHE A 89 7.92 -4.09 15.52
CA PHE A 89 6.64 -4.24 16.21
C PHE A 89 5.75 -5.31 15.56
N MET A 90 5.57 -5.24 14.23
CA MET A 90 4.78 -6.22 13.47
C MET A 90 5.38 -7.63 13.52
N TYR A 91 6.70 -7.75 13.44
CA TYR A 91 7.40 -9.03 13.56
C TYR A 91 7.32 -9.61 14.97
N ASN A 92 7.47 -8.78 15.99
CA ASN A 92 7.31 -9.21 17.38
C ASN A 92 5.90 -9.76 17.60
N PHE A 93 4.86 -9.05 17.14
CA PHE A 93 3.50 -9.54 17.21
C PHE A 93 3.28 -10.87 16.47
N HIS A 94 3.81 -10.99 15.24
CA HIS A 94 3.69 -12.23 14.46
C HIS A 94 4.40 -13.41 15.14
N TYR A 95 5.70 -13.28 15.43
CA TYR A 95 6.53 -14.39 15.88
C TYR A 95 6.37 -14.69 17.37
N ASN A 96 6.35 -13.66 18.23
CA ASN A 96 6.38 -13.84 19.67
C ASN A 96 4.98 -13.92 20.31
N CYS A 97 3.93 -13.49 19.61
CA CYS A 97 2.55 -13.60 20.09
C CYS A 97 1.77 -14.66 19.29
N ILE A 98 1.47 -14.39 18.01
CA ILE A 98 0.58 -15.26 17.21
C ILE A 98 1.20 -16.64 16.96
N ARG A 99 2.42 -16.71 16.43
CA ARG A 99 3.11 -17.98 16.14
C ARG A 99 3.43 -18.77 17.39
N LYS A 100 3.80 -18.09 18.49
CA LYS A 100 4.09 -18.74 19.77
C LYS A 100 2.84 -19.40 20.36
N ARG A 101 1.67 -18.74 20.30
CA ARG A 101 0.43 -19.27 20.88
C ARG A 101 -0.29 -20.27 19.98
N HIS A 102 -0.41 -19.95 18.70
CA HIS A 102 -1.26 -20.71 17.77
C HIS A 102 -0.46 -21.61 16.82
N GLY A 103 0.88 -21.50 16.80
CA GLY A 103 1.73 -22.39 16.01
C GLY A 103 1.32 -22.43 14.54
N LEU A 104 1.14 -23.64 14.01
CA LEU A 104 0.71 -23.89 12.63
C LEU A 104 -0.79 -23.64 12.39
N ALA A 105 -1.61 -23.60 13.44
CA ALA A 105 -3.03 -23.27 13.32
C ALA A 105 -3.27 -21.84 12.83
N ALA A 106 -2.29 -20.93 13.03
CA ALA A 106 -2.33 -19.57 12.49
C ALA A 106 -1.51 -19.47 11.19
N LYS A 107 -2.22 -19.38 10.06
CA LYS A 107 -1.62 -19.15 8.74
C LYS A 107 -1.69 -17.66 8.38
N LEU A 108 -0.53 -17.02 8.22
CA LEU A 108 -0.45 -15.65 7.71
C LEU A 108 -0.71 -15.65 6.19
N LEU A 109 -1.82 -15.03 5.77
CA LEU A 109 -2.26 -14.96 4.38
C LEU A 109 -1.61 -13.80 3.63
N MET A 110 -1.50 -12.63 4.27
CA MET A 110 -0.99 -11.42 3.64
C MET A 110 -0.52 -10.39 4.68
N THR A 111 0.40 -9.52 4.26
CA THR A 111 0.75 -8.30 4.95
C THR A 111 0.58 -7.08 4.03
N ASP A 112 0.08 -5.97 4.56
CA ASP A 112 0.10 -4.67 3.86
C ASP A 112 0.43 -3.54 4.84
N THR A 113 1.68 -3.08 4.78
CA THR A 113 2.27 -1.98 5.57
C THR A 113 2.19 -2.19 7.09
N ASP A 114 1.00 -2.03 7.67
CA ASP A 114 0.66 -2.05 9.09
C ASP A 114 -0.47 -3.05 9.41
N SER A 115 -0.83 -3.93 8.45
CA SER A 115 -1.87 -4.94 8.62
C SER A 115 -1.36 -6.37 8.39
N LEU A 116 -1.94 -7.32 9.14
CA LEU A 116 -1.70 -8.76 9.04
C LEU A 116 -3.03 -9.47 8.85
N PHE A 117 -3.13 -10.32 7.84
CA PHE A 117 -4.30 -11.16 7.59
C PHE A 117 -3.98 -12.60 7.97
N TYR A 118 -4.77 -13.17 8.87
CA TYR A 118 -4.60 -14.54 9.33
C TYR A 118 -5.83 -15.38 9.00
N SER A 119 -5.57 -16.64 8.67
CA SER A 119 -6.54 -17.73 8.81
C SER A 119 -6.16 -18.54 10.05
N PHE A 120 -7.15 -18.86 10.87
CA PHE A 120 -6.99 -19.70 12.04
C PHE A 120 -7.80 -20.98 11.85
N GLU A 121 -7.15 -22.13 11.94
CA GLU A 121 -7.77 -23.45 11.79
C GLU A 121 -7.83 -24.17 13.14
N GLY A 122 -8.97 -24.78 13.49
CA GLY A 122 -9.12 -25.54 14.74
C GLY A 122 -9.09 -24.66 16.02
N ILE A 123 -9.50 -23.39 15.90
CA ILE A 123 -9.66 -22.47 17.04
C ILE A 123 -11.12 -22.06 17.12
N ASP A 124 -11.81 -22.49 18.18
CA ASP A 124 -13.24 -22.23 18.36
C ASP A 124 -13.53 -20.76 18.66
N ASP A 125 -12.69 -20.10 19.48
CA ASP A 125 -12.89 -18.71 19.88
C ASP A 125 -11.55 -17.97 20.01
N LEU A 126 -11.22 -17.19 18.98
CA LEU A 126 -10.01 -16.36 18.96
C LEU A 126 -10.08 -15.25 20.02
N TYR A 127 -11.27 -14.76 20.38
CA TYR A 127 -11.42 -13.65 21.32
C TYR A 127 -11.00 -14.04 22.73
N LYS A 128 -11.19 -15.30 23.15
CA LYS A 128 -10.64 -15.81 24.43
C LYS A 128 -9.12 -15.79 24.47
N SER A 129 -8.47 -16.12 23.35
CA SER A 129 -7.01 -16.00 23.22
C SER A 129 -6.56 -14.53 23.29
N MET A 130 -7.33 -13.63 22.69
CA MET A 130 -7.05 -12.20 22.73
C MET A 130 -7.21 -11.60 24.13
N GLU A 131 -8.15 -12.11 24.94
CA GLU A 131 -8.37 -11.66 26.32
C GLU A 131 -7.10 -11.76 27.17
N LEU A 132 -6.36 -12.86 27.01
CA LEU A 132 -5.11 -13.10 27.74
C LEU A 132 -4.01 -12.09 27.41
N ASP A 133 -4.04 -11.53 26.20
CA ASP A 133 -3.12 -10.50 25.74
C ASP A 133 -3.87 -9.21 25.37
N ILE A 134 -4.92 -8.85 26.12
CA ILE A 134 -5.76 -7.69 25.78
C ILE A 134 -4.93 -6.41 25.63
N ASP A 135 -3.80 -6.36 26.33
CA ASP A 135 -2.81 -5.31 26.27
C ASP A 135 -2.16 -5.08 24.89
N LEU A 136 -2.23 -6.07 23.99
CA LEU A 136 -1.72 -5.98 22.63
C LEU A 136 -2.75 -5.41 21.64
N TYR A 137 -3.99 -5.21 22.06
CA TYR A 137 -5.09 -4.84 21.18
C TYR A 137 -5.74 -3.52 21.60
N ASP A 138 -6.18 -2.76 20.60
CA ASP A 138 -7.13 -1.67 20.79
C ASP A 138 -8.54 -2.17 20.46
N THR A 139 -9.33 -2.40 21.51
CA THR A 139 -10.71 -2.88 21.44
C THR A 139 -11.73 -1.78 21.76
N SER A 140 -11.30 -0.50 21.78
CA SER A 140 -12.18 0.62 22.11
C SER A 140 -13.31 0.82 21.10
N GLU A 141 -13.08 0.44 19.84
CA GLU A 141 -14.06 0.53 18.75
C GLU A 141 -15.01 -0.70 18.67
N TYR A 142 -14.93 -1.64 19.61
CA TYR A 142 -15.84 -2.78 19.62
C TYR A 142 -17.29 -2.36 19.94
N PRO A 143 -18.29 -3.14 19.49
CA PRO A 143 -19.70 -2.88 19.79
C PRO A 143 -19.97 -2.79 21.29
N ASP A 144 -20.92 -1.96 21.68
CA ASP A 144 -21.39 -1.89 23.08
C ASP A 144 -21.89 -3.26 23.54
N GLY A 145 -21.44 -3.70 24.71
CA GLY A 145 -21.74 -5.03 25.27
C GLY A 145 -20.79 -6.16 24.85
N HIS A 146 -19.83 -5.92 23.94
CA HIS A 146 -18.80 -6.91 23.65
C HIS A 146 -17.84 -7.07 24.86
N PHE A 147 -17.61 -8.30 25.32
CA PHE A 147 -16.85 -8.57 26.55
C PHE A 147 -15.41 -8.04 26.55
N LEU A 148 -14.75 -8.03 25.39
CA LEU A 148 -13.41 -7.44 25.23
C LEU A 148 -13.36 -5.92 25.09
N LYS A 149 -14.49 -5.21 25.02
CA LYS A 149 -14.48 -3.76 24.79
C LYS A 149 -13.79 -3.04 25.95
N SER A 150 -12.77 -2.25 25.64
CA SER A 150 -12.02 -1.48 26.64
C SER A 150 -11.47 -0.17 26.08
N ASP A 151 -11.63 0.92 26.82
CA ASP A 151 -11.09 2.24 26.45
C ASP A 151 -9.62 2.46 26.89
N ARG A 152 -9.00 1.48 27.56
CA ARG A 152 -7.67 1.63 28.17
C ARG A 152 -6.55 1.92 27.16
N LYS A 153 -6.66 1.46 25.90
CA LYS A 153 -5.57 1.50 24.90
C LYS A 153 -5.94 2.10 23.55
N ARG A 154 -6.85 3.06 23.58
CA ARG A 154 -7.34 3.75 22.38
C ARG A 154 -6.20 4.27 21.51
N LYS A 155 -6.16 3.83 20.24
CA LYS A 155 -5.30 4.25 19.12
C LYS A 155 -3.79 3.97 19.26
N CYS A 156 -3.36 3.09 20.17
CA CYS A 156 -1.92 2.93 20.47
C CYS A 156 -1.31 1.56 20.17
N VAL A 157 -2.08 0.53 19.76
CA VAL A 157 -1.54 -0.84 19.59
C VAL A 157 -1.98 -1.49 18.26
N LEU A 158 -2.87 -2.47 18.28
CA LEU A 158 -3.38 -3.16 17.09
C LEU A 158 -4.91 -3.22 17.15
N THR A 159 -5.58 -2.75 16.11
CA THR A 159 -7.03 -2.90 15.98
C THR A 159 -7.33 -4.18 15.24
N VAL A 160 -8.27 -4.97 15.75
CA VAL A 160 -8.77 -6.17 15.06
C VAL A 160 -10.02 -5.80 14.28
N SER A 161 -10.00 -6.11 12.98
CA SER A 161 -11.13 -5.90 12.08
C SER A 161 -12.22 -6.95 12.31
N GLU A 162 -13.41 -6.73 11.72
CA GLU A 162 -14.49 -7.73 11.72
C GLU A 162 -14.00 -9.08 11.14
N PRO A 163 -14.55 -10.21 11.63
CA PRO A 163 -14.24 -11.53 11.08
C PRO A 163 -14.45 -11.61 9.56
N VAL A 164 -13.44 -12.14 8.89
CA VAL A 164 -13.44 -12.35 7.44
C VAL A 164 -13.97 -13.75 7.14
N MET A 165 -14.97 -13.84 6.28
CA MET A 165 -15.61 -15.10 5.88
C MET A 165 -14.90 -15.74 4.69
N SER A 166 -14.42 -14.93 3.75
CA SER A 166 -13.71 -15.37 2.55
C SER A 166 -12.62 -14.38 2.20
N PHE A 167 -11.44 -14.88 1.82
CA PHE A 167 -10.28 -14.06 1.45
C PHE A 167 -9.64 -14.61 0.17
N CYS A 168 -9.33 -13.72 -0.77
CA CYS A 168 -8.52 -14.01 -1.94
C CYS A 168 -7.39 -12.97 -2.06
N GLY A 169 -6.14 -13.43 -2.00
CA GLY A 169 -4.96 -12.61 -2.25
C GLY A 169 -4.26 -13.06 -3.52
N ILE A 170 -4.27 -12.23 -4.56
CA ILE A 170 -3.59 -12.54 -5.83
C ILE A 170 -2.12 -12.13 -5.78
N ARG A 171 -1.86 -10.91 -5.29
CA ARG A 171 -0.50 -10.34 -5.12
C ARG A 171 -0.52 -9.17 -4.14
N SER A 172 0.67 -8.65 -3.83
CA SER A 172 0.79 -7.46 -2.97
C SER A 172 -0.09 -6.30 -3.44
N LYS A 173 -0.98 -5.81 -2.56
CA LYS A 173 -1.96 -4.74 -2.81
C LYS A 173 -3.01 -5.08 -3.87
N MET A 174 -3.26 -6.38 -4.10
CA MET A 174 -4.30 -6.90 -4.97
C MET A 174 -4.99 -8.09 -4.30
N TYR A 175 -6.08 -7.81 -3.60
CA TYR A 175 -6.80 -8.78 -2.78
C TYR A 175 -8.26 -8.37 -2.59
N SER A 176 -9.09 -9.34 -2.27
CA SER A 176 -10.49 -9.15 -1.91
C SER A 176 -10.85 -10.01 -0.70
N TYR A 177 -11.80 -9.54 0.08
CA TYR A 177 -12.35 -10.32 1.18
C TYR A 177 -13.78 -9.92 1.49
N GLU A 178 -14.53 -10.88 2.02
CA GLU A 178 -15.91 -10.73 2.47
C GLU A 178 -15.95 -10.78 3.98
N ILE A 179 -16.64 -9.82 4.59
CA ILE A 179 -16.91 -9.81 6.02
C ILE A 179 -18.37 -10.20 6.27
N ASN A 180 -18.71 -10.45 7.54
CA ASN A 180 -20.09 -10.70 7.94
C ASN A 180 -21.06 -9.62 7.39
N ARG A 181 -22.29 -10.04 7.10
CA ARG A 181 -23.36 -9.22 6.47
C ARG A 181 -23.18 -8.94 4.97
N GLY A 182 -22.37 -9.73 4.27
CA GLY A 182 -22.23 -9.69 2.80
C GLY A 182 -21.46 -8.49 2.26
N LYS A 183 -20.77 -7.74 3.13
CA LYS A 183 -19.95 -6.61 2.69
C LYS A 183 -18.63 -7.11 2.13
N THR A 184 -18.34 -6.71 0.89
CA THR A 184 -17.10 -7.04 0.20
C THR A 184 -16.13 -5.86 0.23
N VAL A 185 -14.84 -6.14 0.44
CA VAL A 185 -13.77 -5.16 0.30
C VAL A 185 -12.81 -5.64 -0.77
N GLN A 186 -12.55 -4.79 -1.77
CA GLN A 186 -11.62 -5.08 -2.85
C GLN A 186 -10.50 -4.03 -2.90
N LYS A 187 -9.29 -4.51 -3.16
CA LYS A 187 -8.10 -3.69 -3.39
C LYS A 187 -7.45 -4.15 -4.68
N ALA A 188 -7.32 -3.25 -5.65
CA ALA A 188 -6.60 -3.50 -6.90
C ALA A 188 -5.65 -2.34 -7.20
N LYS A 189 -4.37 -2.48 -6.82
CA LYS A 189 -3.37 -1.44 -7.04
C LYS A 189 -3.28 -1.05 -8.53
N GLY A 190 -3.47 0.23 -8.80
CA GLY A 190 -3.33 0.80 -10.15
C GLY A 190 -4.60 0.74 -10.99
N VAL A 191 -5.72 0.27 -10.43
CA VAL A 191 -7.07 0.35 -10.99
C VAL A 191 -7.80 1.52 -10.32
N THR A 192 -8.66 2.22 -11.06
CA THR A 192 -9.45 3.34 -10.51
C THR A 192 -10.49 2.84 -9.53
N LYS A 193 -10.77 3.63 -8.49
CA LYS A 193 -11.74 3.27 -7.45
C LYS A 193 -13.13 2.95 -8.02
N SER A 194 -13.58 3.74 -9.01
CA SER A 194 -14.88 3.53 -9.67
C SER A 194 -15.00 2.17 -10.36
N VAL A 195 -13.94 1.70 -11.03
CA VAL A 195 -13.93 0.39 -11.68
C VAL A 195 -13.90 -0.73 -10.64
N VAL A 196 -13.10 -0.57 -9.58
CA VAL A 196 -13.05 -1.55 -8.49
C VAL A 196 -14.43 -1.72 -7.84
N GLU A 197 -15.13 -0.62 -7.54
CA GLU A 197 -16.41 -0.68 -6.82
C GLU A 197 -17.61 -1.12 -7.69
N ARG A 198 -17.55 -0.94 -9.02
CA ARG A 198 -18.69 -1.17 -9.91
C ARG A 198 -18.57 -2.39 -10.81
N CYS A 199 -17.36 -2.80 -11.13
CA CYS A 199 -17.11 -3.79 -12.18
C CYS A 199 -16.37 -5.03 -11.68
N ILE A 200 -15.69 -4.94 -10.54
CA ILE A 200 -14.90 -6.05 -10.00
C ILE A 200 -15.64 -6.61 -8.79
N THR A 201 -15.83 -7.93 -8.76
CA THR A 201 -16.48 -8.69 -7.68
C THR A 201 -15.45 -9.52 -6.91
N HIS A 202 -15.82 -10.09 -5.75
CA HIS A 202 -14.95 -11.05 -5.05
C HIS A 202 -14.75 -12.33 -5.87
N GLN A 203 -15.78 -12.75 -6.61
CA GLN A 203 -15.73 -13.91 -7.48
C GLN A 203 -14.68 -13.74 -8.59
N ASP A 204 -14.55 -12.55 -9.18
CA ASP A 204 -13.52 -12.30 -10.20
C ASP A 204 -12.09 -12.51 -9.67
N TYR A 205 -11.85 -12.27 -8.37
CA TYR A 205 -10.55 -12.57 -7.77
C TYR A 205 -10.34 -14.08 -7.62
N LEU A 206 -11.39 -14.82 -7.26
CA LEU A 206 -11.34 -16.28 -7.17
C LEU A 206 -11.13 -16.90 -8.55
N ASP A 207 -11.88 -16.46 -9.57
CA ASP A 207 -11.74 -16.93 -10.94
C ASP A 207 -10.37 -16.58 -11.53
N CYS A 208 -9.87 -15.39 -11.23
CA CYS A 208 -8.50 -15.03 -11.57
C CYS A 208 -7.48 -16.00 -10.94
N LEU A 209 -7.62 -16.32 -9.65
CA LEU A 209 -6.67 -17.19 -8.94
C LEU A 209 -6.75 -18.65 -9.39
N PHE A 210 -7.95 -19.22 -9.42
CA PHE A 210 -8.20 -20.64 -9.66
C PHE A 210 -8.33 -20.99 -11.14
N ASN A 211 -9.05 -20.17 -11.91
CA ASN A 211 -9.30 -20.40 -13.34
C ASN A 211 -8.28 -19.68 -14.24
N LYS A 212 -7.30 -18.98 -13.64
CA LYS A 212 -6.25 -18.20 -14.34
C LYS A 212 -6.83 -17.16 -15.30
N GLN A 213 -8.03 -16.65 -15.01
CA GLN A 213 -8.68 -15.64 -15.81
C GLN A 213 -8.00 -14.28 -15.66
N ILE A 214 -7.92 -13.53 -16.75
CA ILE A 214 -7.34 -12.20 -16.79
C ILE A 214 -8.45 -11.20 -17.04
N GLU A 215 -8.70 -10.33 -16.07
CA GLU A 215 -9.71 -9.30 -16.18
C GLU A 215 -9.16 -8.04 -16.83
N ARG A 216 -9.96 -7.45 -17.71
CA ARG A 216 -9.65 -6.20 -18.40
C ARG A 216 -10.83 -5.26 -18.34
N HIS A 217 -10.57 -4.04 -17.92
CA HIS A 217 -11.59 -3.01 -17.83
C HIS A 217 -11.11 -1.71 -18.46
N GLN A 218 -12.03 -1.03 -19.14
CA GLN A 218 -11.84 0.32 -19.60
C GLN A 218 -11.94 1.27 -18.40
N MET A 219 -10.94 2.14 -18.26
CA MET A 219 -10.93 3.19 -17.26
C MET A 219 -10.68 4.54 -17.92
N GLU A 220 -11.42 5.53 -17.47
CA GLU A 220 -11.22 6.92 -17.88
C GLU A 220 -10.37 7.63 -16.84
N CYS A 221 -9.33 8.32 -17.30
CA CYS A 221 -8.45 9.07 -16.42
C CYS A 221 -8.08 10.41 -17.05
N ILE A 222 -8.08 11.45 -16.23
CA ILE A 222 -7.54 12.75 -16.61
C ILE A 222 -6.01 12.61 -16.64
N ARG A 223 -5.40 12.97 -17.77
CA ARG A 223 -3.95 13.00 -17.95
C ARG A 223 -3.53 14.38 -18.38
N SER A 224 -2.42 14.85 -17.84
CA SER A 224 -1.73 16.02 -18.37
C SER A 224 -0.62 15.55 -19.32
N ASP A 225 -0.64 16.03 -20.55
CA ASP A 225 0.51 15.98 -21.45
C ASP A 225 0.82 17.40 -21.93
N LYS A 226 2.08 17.82 -21.78
CA LYS A 226 2.54 19.18 -22.10
C LYS A 226 1.60 20.30 -21.59
N HIS A 227 1.16 20.22 -20.32
CA HIS A 227 0.23 21.15 -19.69
C HIS A 227 -1.18 21.24 -20.28
N ALA A 228 -1.51 20.43 -21.29
CA ALA A 228 -2.88 20.23 -21.73
C ALA A 228 -3.49 19.04 -20.98
N LEU A 229 -4.73 19.19 -20.53
CA LEU A 229 -5.48 18.13 -19.88
C LEU A 229 -6.30 17.37 -20.94
N TYR A 230 -6.23 16.04 -20.86
CA TYR A 230 -6.96 15.14 -21.75
C TYR A 230 -7.72 14.13 -20.91
N LEU A 231 -8.93 13.81 -21.33
CA LEU A 231 -9.60 12.59 -20.89
C LEU A 231 -9.03 11.44 -21.71
N LYS A 232 -8.31 10.52 -21.07
CA LYS A 232 -7.75 9.34 -21.72
C LYS A 232 -8.52 8.11 -21.27
N SER A 233 -9.10 7.41 -22.23
CA SER A 233 -9.64 6.08 -22.03
C SER A 233 -8.53 5.04 -22.21
N ILE A 234 -8.40 4.12 -21.25
CA ILE A 234 -7.36 3.08 -21.24
C ILE A 234 -8.02 1.75 -20.93
N ASN A 235 -7.87 0.77 -21.82
CA ASN A 235 -8.20 -0.62 -21.51
C ASN A 235 -7.04 -1.26 -20.75
N LYS A 236 -7.24 -1.60 -19.48
CA LYS A 236 -6.18 -2.05 -18.58
C LYS A 236 -6.47 -3.46 -18.07
N ILE A 237 -5.42 -4.27 -17.94
CA ILE A 237 -5.48 -5.47 -17.11
C ILE A 237 -5.71 -5.05 -15.65
N THR A 238 -6.85 -5.45 -15.09
CA THR A 238 -7.25 -5.12 -13.72
C THR A 238 -6.88 -6.23 -12.74
N LEU A 239 -7.13 -7.49 -13.09
CA LEU A 239 -6.73 -8.67 -12.34
C LEU A 239 -5.91 -9.60 -13.23
N SER A 240 -4.91 -10.25 -12.65
CA SER A 240 -4.05 -11.20 -13.35
C SER A 240 -3.46 -12.19 -12.33
N PRO A 241 -3.47 -13.51 -12.61
CA PRO A 241 -2.97 -14.52 -11.68
C PRO A 241 -1.46 -14.45 -11.47
N TYR A 242 -0.74 -13.76 -12.35
CA TYR A 242 0.70 -13.68 -12.33
C TYR A 242 1.19 -12.69 -11.25
N ASP A 243 1.88 -13.22 -10.24
CA ASP A 243 2.72 -12.46 -9.31
C ASP A 243 4.19 -12.62 -9.70
N ASN A 244 4.80 -11.56 -10.22
CA ASN A 244 6.20 -11.57 -10.62
C ASN A 244 7.18 -11.37 -9.45
N LYS A 245 6.68 -11.18 -8.22
CA LYS A 245 7.50 -10.90 -7.02
C LYS A 245 7.69 -12.10 -6.11
N ARG A 246 7.06 -13.22 -6.42
CA ARG A 246 7.01 -14.41 -5.59
C ARG A 246 7.18 -15.65 -6.45
N TRP A 247 7.76 -16.70 -5.87
CA TRP A 247 7.73 -18.02 -6.47
C TRP A 247 6.41 -18.70 -6.12
N VAL A 248 5.55 -18.93 -7.11
CA VAL A 248 4.25 -19.60 -6.91
C VAL A 248 4.47 -21.11 -6.91
N ARG A 249 3.96 -21.80 -5.88
CA ARG A 249 4.05 -23.27 -5.78
C ARG A 249 3.12 -23.96 -6.77
N ALA A 250 3.30 -25.27 -6.94
CA ALA A 250 2.43 -26.11 -7.79
C ALA A 250 0.94 -26.03 -7.39
N SER A 251 0.63 -25.74 -6.13
CA SER A 251 -0.76 -25.51 -5.69
C SER A 251 -1.40 -24.27 -6.30
N GLY A 252 -0.63 -23.37 -6.91
CA GLY A 252 -1.11 -22.14 -7.53
C GLY A 252 -1.55 -21.06 -6.55
N ILE A 253 -1.46 -21.30 -5.24
CA ILE A 253 -1.96 -20.43 -4.16
C ILE A 253 -0.83 -20.05 -3.21
N ASP A 254 -0.12 -21.04 -2.69
CA ASP A 254 0.96 -20.79 -1.75
C ASP A 254 2.19 -20.27 -2.49
N THR A 255 2.89 -19.32 -1.86
CA THR A 255 4.05 -18.67 -2.48
C THR A 255 5.25 -18.61 -1.54
N TYR A 256 6.44 -18.59 -2.13
CA TYR A 256 7.70 -18.35 -1.44
C TYR A 256 8.32 -17.02 -1.92
N ALA A 257 9.15 -16.42 -1.06
CA ALA A 257 10.02 -15.34 -1.52
C ALA A 257 11.12 -15.93 -2.41
N TYR A 258 11.57 -15.19 -3.42
CA TYR A 258 12.75 -15.61 -4.18
C TYR A 258 13.96 -15.74 -3.25
N GLY A 259 14.74 -16.81 -3.42
CA GLY A 259 15.87 -17.15 -2.53
C GLY A 259 15.47 -17.90 -1.25
N ASP A 260 14.21 -18.31 -1.10
CA ASP A 260 13.80 -19.24 -0.04
C ASP A 260 14.45 -20.61 -0.25
N TYR A 261 15.00 -21.21 0.81
CA TYR A 261 15.71 -22.49 0.78
C TYR A 261 14.87 -23.67 0.25
N ARG A 262 13.54 -23.53 0.22
CA ARG A 262 12.61 -24.55 -0.32
C ARG A 262 12.45 -24.48 -1.83
N ILE A 263 12.96 -23.43 -2.47
CA ILE A 263 12.96 -23.31 -3.93
C ILE A 263 14.21 -24.06 -4.43
N ASN A 264 14.00 -25.26 -4.95
CA ASN A 264 15.07 -26.00 -5.60
C ASN A 264 15.28 -25.40 -7.00
N THR A 265 16.45 -24.78 -7.23
CA THR A 265 16.82 -24.18 -8.53
C THR A 265 17.76 -25.08 -9.35
N ASP A 266 18.13 -26.24 -8.82
CA ASP A 266 19.09 -27.17 -9.43
C ASP A 266 18.41 -28.28 -10.26
N SER A 267 17.54 -27.91 -11.19
CA SER A 267 16.95 -28.83 -12.17
C SER A 267 16.75 -28.17 -13.52
#